data_AF-A0A1E7Z069-F1
#
_entry.id   AF-A0A1E7Z069-F1
#
_cell.length_a   1.000
_cell.length_b   1.000
_cell.length_c   1.000
_cell.angle_alpha   90.00
_cell.angle_beta   90.00
_cell.angle_gamma   90.00
#
_symmetry.space_group_name_H-M   'P 1'
#
loop_
_entity.id
_entity.type
_entity.pdbx_description
1 polymer ?
#
loop_
_entity_poly.entity_id
_entity_poly.type
_entity_poly.pdbx_seq_one_letter_code
_entity_poly.pdbx_strand_id
1 'polypeptide(L)' 'MELPSDVRCWNPAMVEAFRKGITAQQNGDSIAVCPYVALAAFTAHGERWRPFIQAWRDGWFWAERRGVTE' A
#
# COMPACT_ATOMS: atom_id res chain seq x y z
N MET A 1 3.97 9.75 -13.08
CA MET A 1 3.81 8.59 -12.18
C MET A 1 2.50 7.94 -12.58
N GLU A 2 2.55 6.87 -13.38
CA GLU A 2 1.32 6.19 -13.83
C GLU A 2 0.81 5.32 -12.69
N LEU A 3 -0.25 5.83 -12.05
CA LEU A 3 -1.04 5.07 -11.10
C LEU A 3 -1.93 4.09 -11.88
N PRO A 4 -2.23 2.89 -11.34
CA PRO A 4 -3.23 2.01 -11.93
C PRO A 4 -4.52 2.76 -12.26
N SER A 5 -5.19 2.40 -13.35
CA SER A 5 -6.41 3.05 -13.86
C SER A 5 -7.51 3.19 -12.80
N ASP A 6 -7.52 2.31 -11.80
CA ASP A 6 -8.47 2.26 -10.70
C ASP A 6 -8.22 3.27 -9.57
N VAL A 7 -7.02 3.87 -9.49
CA VAL A 7 -6.64 4.76 -8.37
C VAL A 7 -7.40 6.09 -8.41
N ARG A 8 -7.94 6.50 -9.57
CA ARG A 8 -8.76 7.71 -9.68
C ARG A 8 -10.09 7.61 -8.92
N CYS A 9 -10.56 6.40 -8.64
CA CYS A 9 -11.75 6.13 -7.83
C CYS A 9 -11.42 5.88 -6.35
N TRP A 10 -10.14 5.88 -5.97
CA TRP A 10 -9.73 5.63 -4.60
C TRP A 10 -9.94 6.87 -3.75
N ASN A 11 -10.39 6.67 -2.51
CA ASN A 11 -10.48 7.79 -1.59
C ASN A 11 -9.06 8.31 -1.24
N PRO A 12 -8.93 9.56 -0.76
CA PRO A 12 -7.62 10.14 -0.43
C PRO A 12 -6.78 9.31 0.54
N ALA A 13 -7.41 8.61 1.48
CA ALA A 13 -6.73 7.77 2.46
C ALA A 13 -6.18 6.46 1.85
N MET A 14 -6.79 5.92 0.79
CA MET A 14 -6.23 4.80 0.03
C MET A 14 -5.02 5.23 -0.80
N VAL A 15 -5.05 6.43 -1.39
CA VAL A 15 -3.90 7.01 -2.10
C VAL A 15 -2.73 7.23 -1.13
N GLU A 16 -3.01 7.72 0.07
CA GLU A 16 -2.01 7.81 1.15
C GLU A 16 -1.44 6.44 1.53
N ALA A 17 -2.29 5.41 1.63
CA ALA A 17 -1.83 4.04 1.89
C ALA A 17 -0.87 3.54 0.81
N PHE A 18 -1.18 3.78 -0.46
CA PHE A 18 -0.30 3.46 -1.60
C PHE A 18 1.04 4.18 -1.51
N ARG A 19 1.05 5.48 -1.25
CA ARG A 19 2.30 6.26 -1.08
C ARG A 19 3.16 5.73 0.07
N LYS A 20 2.54 5.39 1.20
CA LYS A 20 3.26 4.78 2.33
C LYS A 20 3.88 3.43 1.97
N GLY A 21 3.24 2.65 1.11
CA GLY A 21 3.80 1.41 0.58
C GLY A 21 5.06 1.63 -0.24
N ILE A 22 5.04 2.65 -1.12
CA ILE A 22 6.22 3.06 -1.90
C ILE A 22 7.37 3.46 -0.97
N THR A 23 7.10 4.34 -0.01
CA THR A 23 8.14 4.81 0.93
C THR A 23 8.72 3.67 1.76
N ALA A 24 7.89 2.74 2.22
CA ALA A 24 8.35 1.56 2.95
C ALA A 24 9.32 0.72 2.11
N GLN A 25 9.00 0.45 0.84
CA GLN A 25 9.92 -0.27 -0.04
C GLN A 25 11.22 0.50 -0.24
N GLN A 26 11.16 1.81 -0.46
CA GLN A 26 12.34 2.66 -0.68
C GLN A 26 13.25 2.70 0.54
N ASN A 27 12.69 2.56 1.74
CA ASN A 27 13.42 2.45 3.00
C ASN A 27 14.01 1.04 3.24
N GLY A 28 13.70 0.06 2.40
CA GLY A 28 14.10 -1.34 2.58
C GLY A 28 13.21 -2.10 3.57
N ASP A 29 12.05 -1.57 3.95
CA ASP A 29 11.11 -2.24 4.83
C ASP A 29 10.44 -3.43 4.13
N SER A 30 10.22 -4.51 4.88
CA SER A 30 9.49 -5.68 4.37
C SER A 30 8.03 -5.36 4.09
N ILE A 31 7.47 -5.98 3.05
CA ILE A 31 6.03 -5.94 2.75
C ILE A 31 5.15 -6.45 3.92
N ALA A 32 5.72 -7.20 4.85
CA ALA A 32 5.04 -7.68 6.06
C ALA A 32 4.77 -6.56 7.08
N VAL A 33 5.47 -5.42 7.01
CA VAL A 33 5.35 -4.29 7.95
C VAL A 33 4.10 -3.43 7.67
N CYS A 34 3.19 -3.89 6.81
CA CYS A 34 1.96 -3.17 6.47
C CYS A 34 1.14 -2.82 7.74
N PRO A 35 1.03 -1.54 8.11
CA PRO A 35 0.40 -1.12 9.37
C PRO A 35 -1.10 -1.41 9.39
N TYR A 36 -1.71 -1.50 8.20
CA TYR A 36 -3.14 -1.78 8.04
C TYR A 36 -3.50 -3.24 8.34
N VAL A 37 -2.55 -4.18 8.27
CA VAL A 37 -2.79 -5.59 8.65
C VAL A 37 -2.96 -5.70 10.16
N ALA A 38 -2.10 -5.03 10.94
CA ALA A 38 -2.25 -4.95 12.38
C ALA A 38 -3.58 -4.26 12.75
N LEU A 39 -3.89 -3.11 12.14
CA LEU A 39 -5.15 -2.40 12.37
C LEU A 39 -6.39 -3.24 12.02
N ALA A 40 -6.32 -4.04 10.95
CA ALA A 40 -7.39 -4.96 10.58
C ALA A 40 -7.60 -6.09 11.60
N ALA A 41 -6.52 -6.56 12.24
CA ALA A 41 -6.59 -7.56 13.31
C ALA A 41 -7.10 -6.97 14.63
N PHE A 42 -6.77 -5.71 14.93
CA PHE A 42 -7.20 -5.02 16.14
C PHE A 42 -8.64 -4.50 16.07
N THR A 43 -9.18 -4.27 14.88
CA THR A 43 -10.55 -3.78 14.72
C THR A 43 -11.47 -4.91 14.30
N ALA A 44 -12.68 -5.00 14.88
CA ALA A 44 -13.71 -5.96 14.46
C ALA A 44 -14.23 -5.72 13.02
N HIS A 45 -13.65 -4.76 12.30
CA HIS A 45 -13.97 -4.36 10.93
C HIS A 45 -12.79 -4.62 9.98
N GLY A 46 -12.11 -5.76 10.11
CA GLY A 46 -10.99 -6.14 9.25
C GLY A 46 -11.30 -6.05 7.75
N GLU A 47 -12.55 -6.29 7.35
CA GLU A 47 -13.01 -6.15 5.97
C GLU A 47 -12.91 -4.72 5.42
N ARG A 48 -13.11 -3.70 6.27
CA ARG A 48 -13.00 -2.28 5.89
C ARG A 48 -11.56 -1.88 5.57
N TRP A 49 -10.59 -2.59 6.13
CA TRP A 49 -9.17 -2.31 5.94
C TRP A 49 -8.56 -3.04 4.74
N ARG A 50 -9.23 -4.06 4.18
CA ARG A 50 -8.80 -4.79 2.97
C ARG A 50 -8.38 -3.87 1.82
N PRO A 51 -9.17 -2.85 1.41
CA PRO A 51 -8.77 -1.94 0.34
C PRO A 51 -7.50 -1.13 0.67
N PHE A 52 -7.29 -0.76 1.94
CA PHE A 52 -6.08 -0.02 2.37
C PHE A 52 -4.84 -0.93 2.42
N ILE A 53 -5.00 -2.18 2.86
CA ILE A 53 -3.93 -3.19 2.84
C ILE A 53 -3.51 -3.45 1.39
N GLN A 54 -4.48 -3.62 0.49
CA GLN A 54 -4.21 -3.83 -0.93
C GLN A 54 -3.49 -2.61 -1.53
N ALA A 55 -4.03 -1.40 -1.33
CA ALA A 55 -3.41 -0.17 -1.80
C ALA A 55 -1.95 -0.01 -1.33
N TRP A 56 -1.67 -0.29 -0.06
CA TRP A 56 -0.31 -0.23 0.48
C TRP A 56 0.61 -1.27 -0.18
N ARG A 57 0.16 -2.52 -0.35
CA ARG A 57 0.94 -3.57 -1.02
C ARG A 57 1.22 -3.24 -2.48
N ASP A 58 0.22 -2.71 -3.18
CA ASP A 58 0.37 -2.28 -4.58
C ASP A 58 1.44 -1.19 -4.69
N GLY A 59 1.47 -0.24 -3.75
CA GLY A 59 2.51 0.79 -3.68
C GLY A 59 3.91 0.20 -3.44
N TRP A 60 4.02 -0.75 -2.51
CA TRP A 60 5.27 -1.44 -2.22
C TRP A 60 5.80 -2.20 -3.45
N PHE A 61 4.96 -3.01 -4.10
CA PHE A 61 5.34 -3.73 -5.33
C PHE A 61 5.64 -2.80 -6.51
N TRP A 62 4.93 -1.68 -6.61
CA TRP A 62 5.19 -0.70 -7.66
C TRP A 62 6.58 -0.09 -7.51
N ALA A 63 7.00 0.19 -6.27
CA ALA A 63 8.33 0.71 -5.97
C ALA A 63 9.41 -0.35 -6.18
N GLU A 64 9.17 -1.60 -5.76
CA GLU A 64 10.06 -2.74 -6.02
C GLU A 64 10.30 -2.91 -7.52
N ARG A 65 9.23 -3.00 -8.33
CA ARG A 65 9.35 -3.17 -9.79
C ARG A 65 10.07 -2.03 -10.50
N ARG A 66 10.05 -0.82 -9.94
CA ARG A 66 10.78 0.35 -10.48
C ARG A 66 12.20 0.47 -9.92
N GLY A 67 12.48 -0.12 -8.77
CA GLY A 67 13.82 -0.23 -8.20
C GLY A 67 14.68 -1.29 -8.91
N VAL A 68 14.08 -2.27 -9.61
CA VAL A 68 14.80 -3.30 -10.39
C VAL A 68 15.20 -2.77 -11.79
N THR A 69 15.73 -1.54 -11.85
CA THR A 69 16.35 -1.00 -13.07
C THR A 69 17.83 -0.72 -12.79
N GLU A 70 18.60 -1.78 -12.60
CA GLU A 70 20.07 -1.77 -12.67
C GLU A 70 20.55 -2.95 -13.52
#